data_AF-A0A972T5Q9-F1
#
_entry.id   AF-A0A972T5Q9-F1
#
_cell.length_a   1.000
_cell.length_b   1.000
_cell.length_c   1.000
_cell.angle_alpha   90.00
_cell.angle_beta   90.00
_cell.angle_gamma   90.00
#
_symmetry.space_group_name_H-M   'P 1'
#
loop_
_entity.id
_entity.type
_entity.pdbx_description
1 polymer ?
#
loop_
_entity_poly.entity_id
_entity_poly.type
_entity_poly.pdbx_seq_one_letter_code
_entity_poly.pdbx_strand_id
1 'polypeptide(L)'
;MTFIREKAVLGKITAIVALTVFCSIVVTILLITLPASAQEKAEQRVKDQMKGEFENIKRVQFMGEEEGQSGKLEHYFIYDDKDEAIGFVKMEASSGKVKEIAHEPAQNYGEPQISEEEAIRIATDYLEKWGYSLTTEYVLKQEGLEPLYSDIGDKHQYTYRFLWEKQIGDVSVTGDICYIDIDAVDGQILYCYFPTSNDLADDSIAKMDEDISREEALEIARRSIPSTEDWYSHSAPSMSGESSYEDVNVIVEENCEKSYRDNDGG
;
A
#
# COMPACT_ATOMS: atom_id res chain seq x y z
N MET A 1 -14.61 65.30 -49.67
CA MET A 1 -15.30 64.01 -49.42
C MET A 1 -14.36 62.85 -49.09
N THR A 2 -13.04 62.95 -49.31
CA THR A 2 -12.04 61.88 -49.05
C THR A 2 -11.77 61.66 -47.55
N PHE A 3 -11.76 62.73 -46.75
CA PHE A 3 -11.47 62.69 -45.30
C PHE A 3 -12.47 61.88 -44.46
N ILE A 4 -13.72 61.75 -44.93
CA ILE A 4 -14.76 60.98 -44.22
C ILE A 4 -14.56 59.48 -44.44
N ARG A 5 -14.05 59.07 -45.62
CA ARG A 5 -13.77 57.65 -45.92
C ARG A 5 -12.58 57.12 -45.12
N GLU A 6 -11.53 57.91 -44.94
CA GLU A 6 -10.34 57.49 -44.16
C GLU A 6 -10.65 57.26 -42.68
N LYS A 7 -11.47 58.13 -42.05
CA LYS A 7 -11.92 57.93 -40.66
C LYS A 7 -12.76 56.66 -40.49
N ALA A 8 -13.61 56.35 -41.48
CA ALA A 8 -14.42 55.13 -41.46
C ALA A 8 -13.57 53.86 -41.63
N VAL A 9 -12.49 53.91 -42.41
CA VAL A 9 -11.55 52.79 -42.58
C VAL A 9 -10.74 52.55 -41.30
N LEU A 10 -10.23 53.62 -40.68
CA LEU A 10 -9.44 53.52 -39.45
C LEU A 10 -10.26 52.96 -38.26
N GLY A 11 -11.53 53.35 -38.16
CA GLY A 11 -12.45 52.81 -37.15
C GLY A 11 -12.72 51.31 -37.31
N LYS A 12 -12.84 50.83 -38.57
CA LYS A 12 -13.02 49.40 -38.87
C LYS A 12 -11.78 48.57 -38.54
N ILE A 13 -10.59 49.08 -38.87
CA ILE A 13 -9.33 48.40 -38.55
C ILE A 13 -9.15 48.31 -37.03
N THR A 14 -9.43 49.39 -36.30
CA THR A 14 -9.32 49.41 -34.83
C THR A 14 -10.29 48.42 -34.18
N ALA A 15 -11.53 48.33 -34.68
CA ALA A 15 -12.52 47.37 -34.19
C ALA A 15 -12.11 45.91 -34.45
N ILE A 16 -11.53 45.62 -35.61
CA ILE A 16 -11.05 44.27 -35.95
C ILE A 16 -9.87 43.88 -35.03
N VAL A 17 -8.91 44.77 -34.83
CA VAL A 17 -7.76 44.50 -33.93
C VAL A 17 -8.23 44.28 -32.50
N ALA A 18 -9.14 45.12 -31.99
CA ALA A 18 -9.71 44.95 -30.65
C ALA A 18 -10.46 43.62 -30.50
N LEU A 19 -11.23 43.22 -31.52
CA LEU A 19 -11.94 41.94 -31.53
C LEU A 19 -10.98 40.75 -31.53
N THR A 20 -9.90 40.79 -32.32
CA THR A 20 -8.90 39.72 -32.35
C THR A 20 -8.19 39.57 -31.01
N VAL A 21 -7.77 40.69 -30.40
CA VAL A 21 -7.15 40.68 -29.07
C VAL A 21 -8.12 40.14 -28.01
N PHE A 22 -9.39 40.57 -28.06
CA PHE A 22 -10.42 40.07 -27.15
C PHE A 22 -10.66 38.56 -27.33
N CYS A 23 -10.78 38.08 -28.57
CA CYS A 23 -10.94 36.66 -28.85
C CYS A 23 -9.74 35.83 -28.37
N SER A 24 -8.51 36.31 -28.57
CA SER A 24 -7.31 35.63 -28.05
C SER A 24 -7.31 35.56 -26.53
N ILE A 25 -7.65 36.66 -25.84
CA ILE A 25 -7.75 36.68 -24.37
C ILE A 25 -8.83 35.71 -23.89
N VAL A 26 -10.01 35.71 -24.52
CA VAL A 26 -11.11 34.80 -24.14
C VAL A 26 -10.74 33.34 -24.36
N VAL A 27 -10.06 33.00 -25.46
CA VAL A 27 -9.58 31.62 -25.72
C VAL A 27 -8.51 31.22 -24.71
N THR A 28 -7.57 32.11 -24.39
CA THR A 28 -6.56 31.84 -23.35
C THR A 28 -7.20 31.66 -21.97
N ILE A 29 -8.17 32.49 -21.60
CA ILE A 29 -8.92 32.32 -20.34
C ILE A 29 -9.70 31.00 -20.38
N LEU A 30 -10.39 30.69 -21.48
CA LEU A 30 -11.14 29.43 -21.61
C LEU A 30 -10.23 28.21 -21.43
N LEU A 31 -9.06 28.20 -22.08
CA LEU A 31 -8.06 27.13 -21.97
C LEU A 31 -7.46 27.00 -20.56
N ILE A 32 -7.33 28.11 -19.81
CA ILE A 32 -6.90 28.10 -18.40
C ILE A 32 -8.03 27.63 -17.47
N THR A 33 -9.30 27.84 -17.85
CA THR A 33 -10.48 27.53 -17.02
C THR A 33 -11.18 26.23 -17.35
N LEU A 34 -10.69 25.43 -18.32
CA LEU A 34 -11.22 24.09 -18.51
C LEU A 34 -11.02 23.30 -17.22
N PRO A 35 -12.09 22.75 -16.63
CA PRO A 35 -11.95 22.01 -15.39
C PRO A 35 -11.05 20.82 -15.68
N ALA A 36 -9.95 20.74 -14.92
CA ALA A 36 -9.14 19.53 -14.87
C ALA A 36 -10.07 18.32 -14.71
N SER A 37 -9.80 17.27 -15.47
CA SER A 37 -10.52 16.00 -15.40
C SER A 37 -10.52 15.48 -13.96
N ALA A 38 -11.49 14.62 -13.62
CA ALA A 38 -11.53 14.00 -12.30
C ALA A 38 -10.20 13.29 -11.96
N GLN A 39 -9.58 12.66 -12.96
CA GLN A 39 -8.27 12.01 -12.84
C GLN A 39 -7.15 13.02 -12.54
N GLU A 40 -7.05 14.12 -13.30
CA GLU A 40 -6.02 15.15 -13.06
C GLU A 40 -6.14 15.77 -11.66
N LYS A 41 -7.37 15.95 -11.16
CA LYS A 41 -7.61 16.42 -9.78
C LYS A 41 -7.16 15.38 -8.74
N ALA A 42 -7.37 14.10 -9.01
CA ALA A 42 -6.95 13.02 -8.11
C ALA A 42 -5.42 12.87 -8.09
N GLU A 43 -4.77 12.90 -9.25
CA GLU A 43 -3.30 12.88 -9.38
C GLU A 43 -2.66 14.10 -8.69
N GLN A 44 -3.25 15.30 -8.83
CA GLN A 44 -2.76 16.49 -8.12
C GLN A 44 -2.93 16.38 -6.60
N ARG A 45 -4.05 15.82 -6.13
CA ARG A 45 -4.27 15.56 -4.70
C ARG A 45 -3.22 14.59 -4.14
N VAL A 46 -2.93 13.50 -4.85
CA VAL A 46 -1.88 12.54 -4.46
C VAL A 46 -0.53 13.27 -4.40
N LYS A 47 -0.20 14.03 -5.44
CA LYS A 47 1.05 14.81 -5.50
C LYS A 47 1.21 15.76 -4.32
N ASP A 48 0.12 16.42 -3.91
CA ASP A 48 0.13 17.36 -2.79
C ASP A 48 0.26 16.65 -1.44
N GLN A 49 -0.43 15.51 -1.24
CA GLN A 49 -0.33 14.71 -0.01
C GLN A 49 1.02 14.01 0.14
N MET A 50 1.63 13.59 -0.96
CA MET A 50 2.94 12.90 -0.97
C MET A 50 4.13 13.86 -0.91
N LYS A 51 3.87 15.16 -0.81
CA LYS A 51 4.91 16.17 -0.71
C LYS A 51 5.68 16.03 0.61
N GLY A 52 6.97 15.73 0.51
CA GLY A 52 7.82 15.45 1.66
C GLY A 52 7.91 13.96 2.03
N GLU A 53 7.16 13.10 1.33
CA GLU A 53 7.39 11.66 1.33
C GLU A 53 8.38 11.26 0.24
N PHE A 54 8.18 11.79 -0.97
CA PHE A 54 9.07 11.60 -2.10
C PHE A 54 9.76 12.91 -2.45
N GLU A 55 11.08 12.85 -2.66
CA GLU A 55 11.83 13.99 -3.16
C GLU A 55 11.52 14.19 -4.66
N ASN A 56 11.39 15.45 -5.07
CA ASN A 56 11.33 15.84 -6.49
C ASN A 56 10.19 15.23 -7.33
N ILE A 57 8.98 15.03 -6.77
CA ILE A 57 7.82 14.54 -7.53
C ILE A 57 7.55 15.41 -8.76
N LYS A 58 7.81 14.85 -9.96
CA LYS A 58 7.48 15.48 -11.24
C LYS A 58 6.04 15.17 -11.62
N ARG A 59 5.69 13.89 -11.60
CA ARG A 59 4.42 13.37 -12.12
C ARG A 59 3.87 12.29 -11.20
N VAL A 60 2.56 12.26 -11.10
CA VAL A 60 1.79 11.15 -10.53
C VAL A 60 0.96 10.58 -11.67
N GLN A 61 0.88 9.27 -11.78
CA GLN A 61 0.11 8.59 -12.82
C GLN A 61 -0.89 7.64 -12.18
N PHE A 62 -2.17 7.83 -12.49
CA PHE A 62 -3.21 6.87 -12.16
C PHE A 62 -3.05 5.57 -12.96
N MET A 63 -3.07 4.45 -12.27
CA MET A 63 -2.83 3.11 -12.84
C MET A 63 -4.09 2.27 -12.93
N GLY A 64 -5.11 2.58 -12.13
CA GLY A 64 -6.36 1.83 -12.10
C GLY A 64 -6.97 1.82 -10.71
N GLU A 65 -7.98 0.97 -10.56
CA GLU A 65 -8.76 0.83 -9.33
C GLU A 65 -8.97 -0.64 -9.01
N GLU A 66 -9.02 -0.96 -7.72
CA GLU A 66 -9.42 -2.27 -7.22
C GLU A 66 -10.53 -2.14 -6.17
N GLU A 67 -11.40 -3.15 -6.08
CA GLU A 67 -12.36 -3.26 -4.97
C GLU A 67 -11.65 -3.93 -3.80
N GLY A 68 -11.37 -3.16 -2.75
CA GLY A 68 -10.77 -3.64 -1.50
C GLY A 68 -11.81 -3.88 -0.41
N GLN A 69 -11.38 -4.44 0.72
CA GLN A 69 -12.26 -4.66 1.88
C GLN A 69 -12.82 -3.37 2.48
N SER A 70 -12.07 -2.26 2.41
CA SER A 70 -12.53 -0.93 2.88
C SER A 70 -13.22 -0.11 1.79
N GLY A 71 -13.47 -0.72 0.62
CA GLY A 71 -14.03 -0.07 -0.55
C GLY A 71 -13.02 0.10 -1.68
N LYS A 72 -13.36 0.98 -2.62
CA LYS A 72 -12.61 1.18 -3.85
C LYS A 72 -11.27 1.88 -3.59
N LEU A 73 -10.18 1.27 -4.03
CA LEU A 73 -8.83 1.82 -3.94
C LEU A 73 -8.36 2.30 -5.31
N GLU A 74 -7.78 3.51 -5.36
CA GLU A 74 -7.13 4.12 -6.52
C GLU A 74 -5.61 3.92 -6.42
N HIS A 75 -4.99 3.50 -7.52
CA HIS A 75 -3.57 3.14 -7.59
C HIS A 75 -2.78 4.21 -8.34
N TYR A 76 -1.65 4.62 -7.78
CA TYR A 76 -0.81 5.67 -8.37
C TYR A 76 0.67 5.29 -8.36
N PHE A 77 1.34 5.51 -9.49
CA PHE A 77 2.81 5.56 -9.53
C PHE A 77 3.30 7.01 -9.41
N ILE A 78 4.43 7.17 -8.73
CA ILE A 78 5.10 8.45 -8.51
C ILE A 78 6.41 8.45 -9.30
N TYR A 79 6.63 9.51 -10.06
CA TYR A 79 7.79 9.67 -10.93
C TYR A 79 8.60 10.92 -10.57
N ASP A 80 9.91 10.79 -10.64
CA ASP A 80 10.88 11.87 -10.43
C ASP A 80 11.08 12.76 -11.68
N ASP A 81 12.03 13.69 -11.62
CA ASP A 81 12.37 14.60 -12.71
C ASP A 81 12.94 13.90 -13.96
N LYS A 82 13.53 12.72 -13.79
CA LYS A 82 14.03 11.83 -14.85
C LYS A 82 12.97 10.91 -15.44
N ASP A 83 11.74 10.94 -14.90
CA ASP A 83 10.64 10.04 -15.28
C ASP A 83 10.91 8.57 -14.88
N GLU A 84 11.72 8.37 -13.84
CA GLU A 84 11.91 7.08 -13.16
C GLU A 84 10.81 6.91 -12.10
N ALA A 85 10.25 5.70 -11.98
CA ALA A 85 9.33 5.40 -10.90
C ALA A 85 10.12 5.39 -9.58
N ILE A 86 9.63 6.10 -8.58
CA ILE A 86 10.28 6.21 -7.25
C ILE A 86 9.38 5.71 -6.13
N GLY A 87 8.13 5.37 -6.46
CA GLY A 87 7.21 4.80 -5.51
C GLY A 87 5.81 4.61 -6.05
N PHE A 88 4.99 4.03 -5.19
CA PHE A 88 3.63 3.62 -5.45
C PHE A 88 2.77 3.97 -4.24
N VAL A 89 1.53 4.40 -4.51
CA VAL A 89 0.58 4.77 -3.46
C VAL A 89 -0.79 4.19 -3.81
N LYS A 90 -1.44 3.58 -2.80
CA LYS A 90 -2.88 3.30 -2.85
C LYS A 90 -3.63 4.26 -1.96
N MET A 91 -4.73 4.77 -2.50
CA MET A 91 -5.62 5.67 -1.79
C MET A 91 -7.05 5.16 -1.86
N GLU A 92 -7.82 5.39 -0.81
CA GLU A 92 -9.25 5.11 -0.82
C GLU A 92 -10.00 6.19 -1.61
N ALA A 93 -10.77 5.78 -2.63
CA ALA A 93 -11.41 6.70 -3.57
C ALA A 93 -12.43 7.63 -2.90
N SER A 94 -13.11 7.14 -1.86
CA SER A 94 -14.19 7.86 -1.17
C SER A 94 -13.67 8.92 -0.20
N SER A 95 -12.62 8.61 0.55
CA SER A 95 -12.09 9.48 1.61
C SER A 95 -10.83 10.24 1.20
N GLY A 96 -10.09 9.73 0.21
CA GLY A 96 -8.76 10.22 -0.12
C GLY A 96 -7.73 9.94 0.97
N LYS A 97 -7.97 8.97 1.86
CA LYS A 97 -6.98 8.47 2.81
C LYS A 97 -5.98 7.57 2.09
N VAL A 98 -4.72 7.66 2.49
CA VAL A 98 -3.66 6.77 2.02
C VAL A 98 -3.79 5.43 2.75
N LYS A 99 -3.74 4.34 2.00
CA LYS A 99 -3.82 2.97 2.54
C LYS A 99 -2.52 2.21 2.37
N GLU A 100 -1.71 2.60 1.39
CA GLU A 100 -0.45 1.94 1.09
C GLU A 100 0.55 2.94 0.51
N ILE A 101 1.80 2.88 0.95
CA ILE A 101 2.95 3.58 0.37
C ILE A 101 4.05 2.55 0.18
N ALA A 102 4.57 2.43 -1.04
CA ALA A 102 5.78 1.69 -1.34
C ALA A 102 6.80 2.64 -1.95
N HIS A 103 8.02 2.63 -1.43
CA HIS A 103 9.15 3.29 -2.06
C HIS A 103 9.79 2.31 -3.03
N GLU A 104 10.24 2.78 -4.20
CA GLU A 104 11.24 2.06 -4.98
C GLU A 104 12.60 2.60 -4.52
N PRO A 105 13.24 1.97 -3.52
CA PRO A 105 14.46 2.50 -2.95
C PRO A 105 15.64 2.12 -3.86
N ALA A 106 16.74 2.86 -3.73
CA ALA A 106 18.02 2.33 -4.15
C ALA A 106 18.27 1.04 -3.36
N GLN A 107 18.63 -0.06 -4.03
CA GLN A 107 18.96 -1.30 -3.33
C GLN A 107 20.22 -1.09 -2.49
N ASN A 108 20.05 -0.93 -1.18
CA ASN A 108 21.14 -0.88 -0.24
C ASN A 108 21.51 -2.30 0.17
N TYR A 109 22.79 -2.61 0.04
CA TYR A 109 23.34 -3.91 0.39
C TYR A 109 24.40 -3.73 1.46
N GLY A 110 24.40 -4.60 2.46
CA GLY A 110 25.37 -4.55 3.55
C GLY A 110 24.76 -4.97 4.88
N GLU A 111 25.61 -5.09 5.89
CA GLU A 111 25.18 -5.43 7.25
C GLU A 111 24.22 -4.36 7.82
N PRO A 112 23.26 -4.75 8.68
CA PRO A 112 22.43 -3.81 9.42
C PRO A 112 23.26 -2.73 10.15
N GLN A 113 22.90 -1.45 9.99
CA GLN A 113 23.51 -0.33 10.72
C GLN A 113 22.59 0.29 11.76
N ILE A 114 21.28 0.01 11.71
CA ILE A 114 20.34 0.38 12.75
C ILE A 114 19.95 -0.84 13.59
N SER A 115 19.61 -0.62 14.85
CA SER A 115 19.08 -1.68 15.71
C SER A 115 17.58 -1.87 15.47
N GLU A 116 17.06 -2.98 15.96
CA GLU A 116 15.63 -3.26 15.92
C GLU A 116 14.82 -2.23 16.73
N GLU A 117 15.31 -1.79 17.89
CA GLU A 117 14.64 -0.77 18.69
C GLU A 117 14.59 0.59 17.98
N GLU A 118 15.65 0.93 17.24
CA GLU A 118 15.68 2.12 16.42
C GLU A 118 14.70 2.00 15.23
N ALA A 119 14.62 0.82 14.61
CA ALA A 119 13.65 0.55 13.55
C ALA A 119 12.20 0.64 14.06
N ILE A 120 11.89 0.12 15.25
CA ILE A 120 10.57 0.27 15.91
C ILE A 120 10.24 1.75 16.14
N ARG A 121 11.21 2.54 16.59
CA ARG A 121 11.03 3.99 16.78
C ARG A 121 10.71 4.69 15.46
N ILE A 122 11.48 4.40 14.41
CA ILE A 122 11.24 4.92 13.05
C ILE A 122 9.84 4.55 12.56
N ALA A 123 9.45 3.28 12.73
CA ALA A 123 8.12 2.80 12.36
C ALA A 123 7.00 3.56 13.07
N THR A 124 7.13 3.72 14.39
CA THR A 124 6.14 4.38 15.23
C THR A 124 6.01 5.87 14.85
N ASP A 125 7.14 6.57 14.74
CA ASP A 125 7.19 7.98 14.33
C ASP A 125 6.56 8.17 12.94
N TYR A 126 6.77 7.22 12.02
CA TYR A 126 6.21 7.26 10.68
C TYR A 126 4.69 7.09 10.68
N LEU A 127 4.15 6.14 11.46
CA LEU A 127 2.70 5.96 11.59
C LEU A 127 2.03 7.18 12.23
N GLU A 128 2.66 7.77 13.25
CA GLU A 128 2.16 8.99 13.89
C GLU A 128 2.13 10.19 12.93
N LYS A 129 3.14 10.34 12.05
CA LYS A 129 3.16 11.35 10.98
C LYS A 129 1.90 11.27 10.10
N TRP A 130 1.42 10.07 9.84
CA TRP A 130 0.23 9.81 9.03
C TRP A 130 -1.08 9.81 9.84
N GLY A 131 -1.03 10.14 11.13
CA GLY A 131 -2.18 10.24 12.01
C GLY A 131 -2.69 8.89 12.55
N TYR A 132 -1.86 7.85 12.48
CA TYR A 132 -2.16 6.54 13.04
C TYR A 132 -1.47 6.37 14.39
N SER A 133 -2.27 6.19 15.44
CA SER A 133 -1.78 5.87 16.78
C SER A 133 -2.09 4.41 17.09
N LEU A 134 -1.05 3.58 17.25
CA LEU A 134 -1.20 2.15 17.55
C LEU A 134 -1.53 1.87 19.03
N THR A 135 -1.63 2.90 19.86
CA THR A 135 -1.39 2.85 21.32
C THR A 135 -2.41 2.11 22.18
N THR A 136 -3.52 1.59 21.66
CA THR A 136 -4.50 0.87 22.51
C THR A 136 -5.18 -0.34 21.90
N GLU A 137 -5.27 -0.43 20.57
CA GLU A 137 -6.00 -1.53 19.91
C GLU A 137 -5.10 -2.36 18.99
N TYR A 138 -3.87 -1.94 18.72
CA TYR A 138 -2.97 -2.66 17.81
C TYR A 138 -1.83 -3.31 18.59
N VAL A 139 -1.71 -4.63 18.45
CA VAL A 139 -0.67 -5.42 19.11
C VAL A 139 0.34 -5.89 18.08
N LEU A 140 1.62 -5.65 18.37
CA LEU A 140 2.73 -6.13 17.55
C LEU A 140 2.74 -7.67 17.56
N LYS A 141 2.66 -8.28 16.37
CA LYS A 141 2.58 -9.74 16.17
C LYS A 141 3.84 -10.32 15.56
N GLN A 142 4.49 -9.55 14.70
CA GLN A 142 5.74 -9.95 14.07
C GLN A 142 6.74 -8.83 14.22
N GLU A 143 7.92 -9.19 14.71
CA GLU A 143 9.13 -8.39 14.77
C GLU A 143 10.28 -9.27 14.28
N GLY A 144 11.21 -8.69 13.53
CA GLY A 144 12.40 -9.40 13.11
C GLY A 144 13.04 -8.89 11.83
N LEU A 145 14.29 -9.29 11.68
CA LEU A 145 15.10 -9.04 10.51
C LEU A 145 14.86 -10.14 9.48
N GLU A 146 14.18 -9.81 8.40
CA GLU A 146 14.02 -10.70 7.24
C GLU A 146 15.04 -10.31 6.16
N PRO A 147 15.89 -11.24 5.67
CA PRO A 147 16.60 -11.01 4.43
C PRO A 147 15.58 -11.01 3.27
N LEU A 148 15.43 -9.88 2.58
CA LEU A 148 14.59 -9.83 1.39
C LEU A 148 15.32 -10.55 0.24
N TYR A 149 14.60 -11.48 -0.40
CA TYR A 149 15.03 -12.28 -1.55
C TYR A 149 15.46 -11.39 -2.74
N SER A 150 16.70 -10.93 -2.73
CA SER A 150 17.44 -10.62 -3.96
C SER A 150 18.92 -10.92 -3.75
N ASP A 151 19.25 -12.22 -3.64
CA ASP A 151 20.63 -12.70 -3.76
C ASP A 151 21.12 -12.44 -5.20
N ILE A 152 21.51 -11.21 -5.51
CA ILE A 152 22.30 -10.91 -6.70
C ILE A 152 23.76 -11.19 -6.35
N GLY A 153 24.10 -12.48 -6.30
CA GLY A 153 25.39 -12.96 -5.81
C GLY A 153 25.47 -12.91 -4.28
N ASP A 154 26.59 -12.40 -3.74
CA ASP A 154 26.87 -12.35 -2.29
C ASP A 154 26.30 -11.08 -1.61
N LYS A 155 25.27 -10.46 -2.21
CA LYS A 155 24.69 -9.21 -1.72
C LYS A 155 23.37 -9.48 -1.03
N HIS A 156 23.32 -9.20 0.27
CA HIS A 156 22.10 -9.31 1.07
C HIS A 156 21.52 -7.93 1.36
N GLN A 157 20.20 -7.83 1.20
CA GLN A 157 19.41 -6.71 1.67
C GLN A 157 18.68 -7.17 2.94
N TYR A 158 18.92 -6.47 4.04
CA TYR A 158 18.30 -6.78 5.32
C TYR A 158 17.17 -5.79 5.59
N THR A 159 16.01 -6.31 5.99
CA THR A 159 14.82 -5.50 6.22
C THR A 159 14.19 -5.88 7.55
N TYR A 160 13.91 -4.88 8.37
CA TYR A 160 13.04 -5.07 9.53
C TYR A 160 11.59 -5.00 9.08
N ARG A 161 10.82 -6.03 9.42
CA ARG A 161 9.37 -6.06 9.20
C ARG A 161 8.67 -6.03 10.55
N PHE A 162 7.75 -5.08 10.69
CA PHE A 162 6.87 -5.01 11.84
C PHE A 162 5.42 -5.14 11.38
N LEU A 163 4.68 -6.04 12.01
CA LEU A 163 3.25 -6.27 11.74
C LEU A 163 2.46 -6.09 13.03
N TRP A 164 1.50 -5.19 13.01
CA TRP A 164 0.51 -5.01 14.06
C TRP A 164 -0.85 -5.51 13.61
N GLU A 165 -1.55 -6.21 14.49
CA GLU A 165 -2.93 -6.62 14.31
C GLU A 165 -3.83 -5.88 15.29
N LYS A 166 -5.01 -5.47 14.83
CA LYS A 166 -6.04 -4.96 15.74
C LYS A 166 -6.54 -6.08 16.64
N GLN A 167 -6.73 -5.76 17.91
CA GLN A 167 -7.33 -6.59 18.93
C GLN A 167 -8.51 -5.87 19.58
N ILE A 168 -9.59 -6.61 19.82
CA ILE A 168 -10.72 -6.19 20.65
C ILE A 168 -10.76 -7.15 21.83
N GLY A 169 -10.27 -6.69 22.99
CA GLY A 169 -9.96 -7.59 24.10
C GLY A 169 -8.82 -8.55 23.71
N ASP A 170 -9.01 -9.85 23.91
CA ASP A 170 -8.01 -10.89 23.59
C ASP A 170 -8.15 -11.47 22.17
N VAL A 171 -9.07 -10.93 21.34
CA VAL A 171 -9.39 -11.47 20.01
C VAL A 171 -8.76 -10.60 18.93
N SER A 172 -7.93 -11.20 18.06
CA SER A 172 -7.42 -10.55 16.84
C SER A 172 -8.54 -10.35 15.82
N VAL A 173 -8.62 -9.16 15.25
CA VAL A 173 -9.54 -8.83 14.16
C VAL A 173 -8.86 -9.18 12.84
N THR A 174 -9.25 -10.30 12.23
CA THR A 174 -8.67 -10.77 10.97
C THR A 174 -8.84 -9.73 9.86
N GLY A 175 -7.75 -9.40 9.17
CA GLY A 175 -7.75 -8.49 8.02
C GLY A 175 -7.51 -7.03 8.36
N ASP A 176 -7.44 -6.68 9.64
CA ASP A 176 -7.06 -5.34 10.07
C ASP A 176 -5.64 -5.33 10.63
N ILE A 177 -4.73 -5.23 9.67
CA ILE A 177 -3.29 -5.24 9.87
C ILE A 177 -2.71 -3.87 9.52
N CYS A 178 -1.67 -3.51 10.23
CA CYS A 178 -0.70 -2.51 9.81
C CYS A 178 0.63 -3.23 9.66
N TYR A 179 1.36 -2.97 8.58
CA TYR A 179 2.73 -3.46 8.50
C TYR A 179 3.64 -2.46 7.83
N ILE A 180 4.89 -2.45 8.28
CA ILE A 180 5.92 -1.56 7.77
C ILE A 180 7.24 -2.31 7.60
N ASP A 181 7.88 -2.07 6.47
CA ASP A 181 9.19 -2.62 6.13
C ASP A 181 10.21 -1.48 6.12
N ILE A 182 11.32 -1.68 6.81
CA ILE A 182 12.39 -0.70 7.01
C ILE A 182 13.73 -1.30 6.60
N ASP A 183 14.50 -0.57 5.81
CA ASP A 183 15.88 -0.97 5.48
C ASP A 183 16.75 -0.97 6.72
N ALA A 184 17.35 -2.11 7.03
CA ALA A 184 18.20 -2.24 8.21
C ALA A 184 19.56 -1.53 8.03
N VAL A 185 19.95 -1.16 6.82
CA VAL A 185 21.23 -0.50 6.51
C VAL A 185 21.19 1.00 6.81
N ASP A 186 20.07 1.68 6.58
CA ASP A 186 19.99 3.14 6.75
C ASP A 186 18.70 3.64 7.43
N GLY A 187 17.75 2.76 7.72
CA GLY A 187 16.48 3.10 8.34
C GLY A 187 15.45 3.71 7.41
N GLN A 188 15.64 3.62 6.08
CA GLN A 188 14.64 4.07 5.13
C GLN A 188 13.35 3.22 5.20
N ILE A 189 12.19 3.88 5.20
CA ILE A 189 10.91 3.19 5.00
C ILE A 189 10.86 2.67 3.57
N LEU A 190 10.70 1.36 3.41
CA LEU A 190 10.57 0.72 2.10
C LEU A 190 9.10 0.55 1.72
N TYR A 191 8.28 0.20 2.70
CA TYR A 191 6.89 -0.09 2.48
C TYR A 191 6.09 0.15 3.76
N CYS A 192 4.88 0.68 3.62
CA CYS A 192 3.93 0.85 4.71
C CYS A 192 2.51 0.55 4.23
N TYR A 193 1.84 -0.39 4.88
CA TYR A 193 0.40 -0.62 4.76
C TYR A 193 -0.30 -0.12 6.02
N PHE A 194 -1.18 0.86 5.82
CA PHE A 194 -1.88 1.50 6.91
C PHE A 194 -3.10 0.67 7.34
N PRO A 195 -3.48 0.73 8.62
CA PRO A 195 -4.61 -0.03 9.11
C PRO A 195 -5.92 0.29 8.37
N THR A 196 -6.73 -0.76 8.17
CA THR A 196 -7.96 -0.69 7.39
C THR A 196 -9.15 -0.21 8.23
N SER A 197 -9.14 -0.44 9.56
CA SER A 197 -10.32 -0.27 10.41
C SER A 197 -10.56 1.08 11.09
N ASN A 198 -9.81 2.14 10.76
CA ASN A 198 -10.30 3.49 11.09
C ASN A 198 -11.66 3.79 10.42
N ASP A 199 -12.17 2.89 9.56
CA ASP A 199 -13.46 2.94 8.87
C ASP A 199 -14.35 1.69 9.09
N LEU A 200 -13.98 0.73 9.96
CA LEU A 200 -14.94 -0.30 10.38
C LEU A 200 -15.89 0.33 11.40
N ALA A 201 -17.02 0.83 10.89
CA ALA A 201 -18.13 1.25 11.71
C ALA A 201 -18.43 0.19 12.78
N ASP A 202 -18.87 0.66 13.96
CA ASP A 202 -19.51 -0.14 15.02
C ASP A 202 -20.55 -1.14 14.46
N ASP A 203 -21.08 -0.87 13.26
CA ASP A 203 -22.01 -1.71 12.51
C ASP A 203 -21.43 -3.05 12.03
N SER A 204 -20.10 -3.26 12.01
CA SER A 204 -19.50 -4.57 11.72
C SER A 204 -19.51 -5.53 12.93
N ILE A 205 -19.85 -5.01 14.11
CA ILE A 205 -20.28 -5.81 15.27
C ILE A 205 -21.78 -6.18 15.12
N ALA A 206 -22.36 -6.07 13.92
CA ALA A 206 -23.68 -6.61 13.64
C ALA A 206 -23.61 -8.12 13.34
N LYS A 207 -24.16 -8.88 14.29
CA LYS A 207 -24.57 -10.30 14.20
C LYS A 207 -23.43 -11.32 14.14
N MET A 208 -22.83 -11.61 15.29
CA MET A 208 -22.59 -13.01 15.63
C MET A 208 -23.97 -13.63 15.93
N ASP A 209 -24.54 -14.36 14.98
CA ASP A 209 -25.88 -14.96 15.12
C ASP A 209 -25.89 -16.18 16.08
N GLU A 210 -24.73 -16.63 16.57
CA GLU A 210 -24.62 -17.69 17.59
C GLU A 210 -23.26 -17.63 18.32
N ASP A 211 -23.29 -17.43 19.65
CA ASP A 211 -22.14 -17.63 20.51
C ASP A 211 -21.90 -19.15 20.65
N ILE A 212 -21.03 -19.72 19.82
CA ILE A 212 -20.55 -21.10 20.01
C ILE A 212 -19.40 -21.12 21.01
N SER A 213 -19.28 -22.21 21.78
CA SER A 213 -18.15 -22.38 22.70
C SER A 213 -16.83 -22.53 21.94
N ARG A 214 -15.70 -22.23 22.61
CA ARG A 214 -14.36 -22.45 22.04
C ARG A 214 -14.16 -23.90 21.60
N GLU A 215 -14.65 -24.84 22.40
CA GLU A 215 -14.59 -26.28 22.13
C GLU A 215 -15.39 -26.64 20.86
N GLU A 216 -16.58 -26.06 20.69
CA GLU A 216 -17.42 -26.26 19.52
C GLU A 216 -16.82 -25.63 18.26
N ALA A 217 -16.24 -24.43 18.36
CA ALA A 217 -15.51 -23.80 17.28
C ALA A 217 -14.29 -24.64 16.83
N LEU A 218 -13.53 -25.19 17.79
CA LEU A 218 -12.40 -26.07 17.49
C LEU A 218 -12.84 -27.38 16.84
N GLU A 219 -13.99 -27.94 17.24
CA GLU A 219 -14.54 -29.15 16.63
C GLU A 219 -15.00 -28.89 15.18
N ILE A 220 -15.67 -27.76 14.92
CA ILE A 220 -16.03 -27.34 13.56
C ILE A 220 -14.78 -27.13 12.70
N ALA A 221 -13.79 -26.39 13.20
CA ALA A 221 -12.55 -26.14 12.47
C ALA A 221 -11.82 -27.44 12.11
N ARG A 222 -11.69 -28.37 13.06
CA ARG A 222 -11.06 -29.69 12.82
C ARG A 222 -11.79 -30.52 11.75
N ARG A 223 -13.12 -30.40 11.66
CA ARG A 223 -13.92 -31.11 10.65
C ARG A 223 -13.85 -30.43 9.27
N SER A 224 -13.54 -29.13 9.23
CA SER A 224 -13.48 -28.31 8.01
C SER A 224 -12.08 -28.18 7.42
N ILE A 225 -11.02 -28.47 8.18
CA ILE A 225 -9.66 -28.61 7.64
C ILE A 225 -9.64 -29.90 6.79
N PRO A 226 -9.43 -29.82 5.47
CA PRO A 226 -9.35 -31.01 4.63
C PRO A 226 -8.22 -31.90 5.14
N SER A 227 -8.39 -33.22 5.05
CA SER A 227 -7.29 -34.13 5.35
C SER A 227 -6.09 -33.82 4.44
N THR A 228 -4.88 -34.15 4.89
CA THR A 228 -3.67 -33.98 4.08
C THR A 228 -3.82 -34.65 2.70
N GLU A 229 -4.48 -35.82 2.65
CA GLU A 229 -4.80 -36.54 1.41
C GLU A 229 -5.76 -35.76 0.49
N ASP A 230 -6.79 -35.12 1.05
CA ASP A 230 -7.72 -34.28 0.29
C ASP A 230 -7.04 -33.03 -0.30
N TRP A 231 -6.11 -32.43 0.44
CA TRP A 231 -5.34 -31.26 -0.01
C TRP A 231 -4.51 -31.60 -1.25
N TYR A 232 -3.77 -32.71 -1.24
CA TYR A 232 -2.97 -33.15 -2.39
C TYR A 232 -3.83 -33.54 -3.61
N SER A 233 -5.03 -34.07 -3.40
CA SER A 233 -5.95 -34.41 -4.51
C SER A 233 -6.47 -33.18 -5.28
N HIS A 234 -6.48 -32.00 -4.64
CA HIS A 234 -6.93 -30.73 -5.25
C HIS A 234 -5.78 -29.83 -5.72
N SER A 235 -4.55 -30.05 -5.23
CA SER A 235 -3.39 -29.21 -5.50
C SER A 235 -2.32 -29.84 -6.38
N ALA A 236 -2.41 -31.13 -6.70
CA ALA A 236 -1.48 -31.76 -7.63
C ALA A 236 -1.89 -31.45 -9.09
N PRO A 237 -1.16 -30.61 -9.84
CA PRO A 237 -1.24 -30.69 -11.29
C PRO A 237 -0.84 -32.11 -11.70
N SER A 238 -1.54 -32.69 -12.68
CA SER A 238 -1.29 -34.02 -13.20
C SER A 238 0.15 -34.14 -13.74
N MET A 239 1.12 -34.39 -12.88
CA MET A 239 2.49 -34.67 -13.26
C MET A 239 2.62 -36.18 -13.33
N SER A 240 2.38 -36.70 -14.54
CA SER A 240 2.84 -38.03 -14.92
C SER A 240 4.36 -38.03 -14.94
N GLY A 241 4.97 -38.37 -13.81
CA GLY A 241 6.41 -38.49 -13.68
C GLY A 241 6.74 -39.29 -12.42
N GLU A 242 7.09 -40.55 -12.61
CA GLU A 242 7.55 -41.45 -11.56
C GLU A 242 8.73 -40.83 -10.79
N SER A 243 8.49 -40.51 -9.52
CA SER A 243 9.53 -40.24 -8.53
C SER A 243 9.08 -40.87 -7.22
N SER A 244 9.89 -41.78 -6.70
CA SER A 244 9.56 -42.72 -5.62
C SER A 244 9.22 -42.04 -4.29
N TYR A 245 8.14 -42.52 -3.68
CA TYR A 245 7.40 -42.00 -2.52
C TYR A 245 8.07 -42.20 -1.13
N GLU A 246 9.37 -42.46 -1.03
CA GLU A 246 9.98 -42.87 0.25
C GLU A 246 10.63 -41.73 1.06
N ASP A 247 10.87 -40.54 0.48
CA ASP A 247 11.65 -39.48 1.16
C ASP A 247 10.83 -38.40 1.90
N VAL A 248 9.50 -38.35 1.75
CA VAL A 248 8.68 -37.23 2.31
C VAL A 248 8.15 -37.50 3.72
N ASN A 249 7.96 -38.76 4.11
CA ASN A 249 7.44 -39.10 5.44
C ASN A 249 8.44 -38.82 6.58
N VAL A 250 9.73 -38.63 6.29
CA VAL A 250 10.75 -38.36 7.31
C VAL A 250 10.74 -36.90 7.78
N ILE A 251 10.25 -35.96 6.96
CA ILE A 251 10.37 -34.51 7.26
C ILE A 251 9.21 -33.98 8.13
N VAL A 252 8.06 -34.66 8.15
CA VAL A 252 6.88 -34.22 8.92
C VAL A 252 6.94 -34.71 10.37
N GLU A 253 7.49 -35.90 10.63
CA GLU A 253 7.61 -36.41 12.01
C GLU A 253 8.71 -35.71 12.82
N GLU A 254 9.86 -35.35 12.22
CA GLU A 254 10.95 -34.68 12.95
C GLU A 254 10.63 -33.24 13.38
N ASN A 255 9.75 -32.52 12.67
CA ASN A 255 9.41 -31.13 13.01
C ASN A 255 8.31 -31.00 14.06
N CYS A 256 7.44 -32.00 14.21
CA CYS A 256 6.43 -32.02 15.25
C CYS A 256 7.00 -32.41 16.63
N GLU A 257 8.04 -33.24 16.71
CA GLU A 257 8.66 -33.59 18.00
C GLU A 257 9.58 -32.50 18.56
N LYS A 258 10.14 -31.61 17.73
CA LYS A 258 11.02 -30.52 18.20
C LYS A 258 10.25 -29.39 18.89
N SER A 259 9.05 -29.03 18.43
CA SER A 259 8.28 -27.93 19.02
C SER A 259 7.69 -28.24 20.40
N TYR A 260 7.58 -29.53 20.76
CA TYR A 260 7.06 -29.95 22.07
C TYR A 260 8.14 -30.14 23.15
N ARG A 261 9.44 -30.19 22.80
CA ARG A 261 10.52 -30.33 23.79
C ARG A 261 11.03 -29.01 24.36
N ASP A 262 10.85 -27.90 23.67
CA ASP A 262 11.41 -26.61 24.08
C ASP A 262 10.48 -25.75 24.96
N ASN A 263 9.27 -26.24 25.27
CA ASN A 263 8.27 -25.51 26.09
C ASN A 263 8.09 -26.04 27.53
N ASP A 264 8.87 -27.03 27.97
CA ASP A 264 8.77 -27.61 29.33
C ASP A 264 10.09 -27.55 30.13
N GLY A 265 10.93 -26.53 29.91
CA GLY A 265 12.15 -26.39 30.73
C GLY A 265 12.84 -25.03 30.67
N GLY A 266 12.48 -24.13 31.60
CA GLY A 266 13.19 -22.88 31.88
C GLY A 266 12.40 -21.93 32.76
#